data_AF-A0A2T4WXU1-F1
#
_entry.id   AF-A0A2T4WXU1-F1
#
_cell.length_a   1.000
_cell.length_b   1.000
_cell.length_c   1.000
_cell.angle_alpha   90.00
_cell.angle_beta   90.00
_cell.angle_gamma   90.00
#
_symmetry.space_group_name_H-M   'P 1'
#
loop_
_entity.id
_entity.type
_entity.pdbx_description
1 polymer ?
#
loop_
_entity_poly.entity_id
_entity_poly.type
_entity_poly.pdbx_seq_one_letter_code
_entity_poly.pdbx_strand_id
1 'polypeptide(L)'
;MFCWPLSASQVVTINAAGTLSMAGASRPVSLSANGKELPNGDLQLTVSQKIKMTDYNMQPPVMFLGTIKVGDEITVRFDFVLAKLPQ
;
A
#
# COMPACT_ATOMS: atom_id res chain seq x y z
N MET A 1 -12.07 9.36 40.30
CA MET A 1 -11.10 9.67 39.24
C MET A 1 -11.30 8.65 38.13
N PHE A 2 -12.24 8.92 37.23
CA PHE A 2 -12.63 8.03 36.13
C PHE A 2 -11.64 8.22 34.97
N CYS A 3 -10.69 7.32 34.83
CA CYS A 3 -9.88 7.19 33.63
C CYS A 3 -10.68 6.31 32.65
N TRP A 4 -11.44 6.95 31.74
CA TRP A 4 -12.07 6.24 30.62
C TRP A 4 -10.98 5.81 29.63
N PRO A 5 -11.04 4.60 29.03
CA PRO A 5 -9.94 4.13 28.21
C PRO A 5 -9.81 4.99 26.95
N LEU A 6 -8.56 5.32 26.59
CA LEU A 6 -8.24 5.81 25.27
C LEU A 6 -8.87 4.87 24.24
N SER A 7 -9.67 5.41 23.32
CA SER A 7 -10.16 4.67 22.16
C SER A 7 -8.98 3.96 21.51
N ALA A 8 -8.95 2.64 21.62
CA ALA A 8 -8.01 1.81 20.89
C ALA A 8 -8.39 1.94 19.42
N SER A 9 -7.68 2.80 18.68
CA SER A 9 -7.70 2.84 17.23
C SER A 9 -7.44 1.41 16.73
N GLN A 10 -8.47 0.70 16.31
CA GLN A 10 -8.32 -0.69 15.87
C GLN A 10 -7.55 -0.70 14.56
N VAL A 11 -6.28 -1.11 14.63
CA VAL A 11 -5.45 -1.36 13.46
C VAL A 11 -5.68 -2.81 13.06
N VAL A 12 -6.30 -3.02 11.90
CA VAL A 12 -6.59 -4.35 11.37
C VAL A 12 -5.57 -4.66 10.28
N THR A 13 -4.78 -5.72 10.45
CA THR A 13 -3.91 -6.20 9.37
C THR A 13 -4.68 -7.14 8.47
N ILE A 14 -4.74 -6.81 7.18
CA ILE A 14 -5.46 -7.56 6.15
C ILE A 14 -4.42 -8.12 5.20
N ASN A 15 -4.39 -9.44 5.04
CA ASN A 15 -3.58 -10.10 4.02
C ASN A 15 -4.45 -10.45 2.83
N ALA A 16 -4.13 -9.91 1.66
CA ALA A 16 -4.83 -10.15 0.42
C ALA A 16 -3.89 -10.81 -0.59
N ALA A 17 -4.31 -11.92 -1.18
CA ALA A 17 -3.62 -12.49 -2.33
C ALA A 17 -4.33 -12.03 -3.60
N GLY A 18 -3.58 -11.57 -4.59
CA GLY A 18 -4.14 -11.09 -5.85
C GLY A 18 -3.13 -11.16 -6.98
N THR A 19 -3.55 -10.78 -8.18
CA THR A 19 -2.66 -10.68 -9.34
C THR A 19 -2.42 -9.21 -9.64
N LEU A 20 -1.17 -8.79 -9.56
CA LEU A 20 -0.75 -7.45 -9.94
C LEU A 20 -0.36 -7.48 -11.42
N SER A 21 -1.01 -6.64 -12.22
CA SER A 21 -0.75 -6.53 -13.66
C SER A 21 -0.14 -5.17 -13.96
N MET A 22 1.10 -5.15 -14.48
CA MET A 22 1.83 -3.92 -14.81
C MET A 22 2.64 -4.12 -16.09
N ALA A 23 2.61 -3.14 -17.00
CA ALA A 23 3.31 -3.17 -18.29
C ALA A 23 3.13 -4.48 -19.10
N GLY A 24 1.95 -5.12 -19.00
CA GLY A 24 1.65 -6.37 -19.71
C GLY A 24 2.20 -7.64 -19.02
N ALA A 25 2.93 -7.53 -17.92
CA ALA A 25 3.29 -8.64 -17.06
C ALA A 25 2.28 -8.78 -15.91
N SER A 26 1.78 -9.99 -15.68
CA SER A 26 0.87 -10.31 -14.57
C SER A 26 1.56 -11.27 -13.61
N ARG A 27 1.62 -10.93 -12.33
CA ARG A 27 2.20 -11.82 -11.31
C ARG A 27 1.31 -11.92 -10.07
N PRO A 28 1.24 -13.12 -9.45
CA PRO A 28 0.60 -13.26 -8.16
C PRO A 28 1.43 -12.54 -7.08
N VAL A 29 0.77 -11.73 -6.26
CA VAL A 29 1.37 -11.02 -5.14
C VAL A 29 0.49 -11.17 -3.91
N SER A 30 1.14 -11.24 -2.74
CA SER A 30 0.47 -11.16 -1.45
C SER A 30 0.69 -9.78 -0.87
N LEU A 31 -0.38 -9.01 -0.73
CA LEU A 31 -0.39 -7.66 -0.18
C LEU A 31 -0.76 -7.74 1.30
N SER A 32 -0.01 -7.03 2.14
CA SER A 32 -0.38 -6.79 3.53
C SER A 32 -0.81 -5.34 3.68
N ALA A 33 -2.04 -5.14 4.11
CA ALA A 33 -2.66 -3.84 4.32
C ALA A 33 -2.93 -3.60 5.80
N ASN A 34 -2.78 -2.37 6.25
CA ASN A 34 -3.16 -1.94 7.59
C ASN A 34 -4.37 -1.03 7.46
N GLY A 35 -5.52 -1.50 7.95
CA GLY A 35 -6.74 -0.74 8.09
C GLY A 35 -6.77 -0.02 9.43
N LYS A 36 -7.19 1.24 9.45
CA LYS A 36 -7.41 2.04 10.65
C LYS A 36 -8.73 2.78 10.51
N GLU A 37 -9.59 2.64 11.50
CA GLU A 37 -10.80 3.45 11.58
C GLU A 37 -10.45 4.89 11.98
N LEU A 38 -10.95 5.84 11.20
CA LEU A 38 -10.77 7.26 11.43
C LEU A 38 -11.87 7.78 12.38
N PRO A 39 -11.64 8.89 13.09
CA PRO A 39 -12.62 9.44 14.05
C PRO A 39 -13.95 9.86 13.42
N ASN A 40 -13.97 10.09 12.11
CA ASN A 40 -15.17 10.42 11.34
C ASN A 40 -15.98 9.18 10.91
N GLY A 41 -15.51 7.97 11.23
CA GLY A 41 -16.14 6.70 10.84
C GLY A 41 -15.71 6.18 9.46
N ASP A 42 -14.78 6.84 8.78
CA ASP A 42 -14.16 6.34 7.56
C ASP A 42 -13.08 5.30 7.87
N LEU A 43 -12.78 4.43 6.91
CA LEU A 43 -11.72 3.44 7.04
C LEU A 43 -10.53 3.87 6.18
N GLN A 44 -9.41 4.21 6.82
CA GLN A 44 -8.13 4.38 6.13
C GLN A 44 -7.45 3.04 5.95
N LEU A 45 -6.94 2.75 4.76
CA LEU A 45 -6.32 1.48 4.42
C LEU A 45 -5.00 1.75 3.71
N THR A 46 -3.91 1.42 4.39
CA THR A 46 -2.55 1.65 3.90
C THR A 46 -1.89 0.34 3.54
N VAL A 47 -1.44 0.23 2.28
CA VAL A 47 -0.74 -0.93 1.73
C VAL A 47 0.68 -0.51 1.37
N SER A 48 1.66 -1.32 1.71
CA SER A 48 3.06 -1.09 1.32
C SER A 48 3.65 -2.37 0.76
N GLN A 49 3.86 -2.41 -0.56
CA GLN A 49 4.40 -3.57 -1.24
C GLN A 49 5.73 -3.24 -1.91
N LYS A 50 6.75 -4.05 -1.62
CA LYS A 50 8.01 -4.04 -2.38
C LYS A 50 7.84 -4.88 -3.64
N ILE A 51 8.23 -4.31 -4.77
CA ILE A 51 8.24 -4.98 -6.08
C ILE A 51 9.57 -4.68 -6.77
N LYS A 52 10.00 -5.58 -7.65
CA LYS A 52 11.11 -5.30 -8.58
C LYS A 52 10.55 -4.89 -9.93
N MET A 53 11.12 -3.88 -10.56
CA MET A 53 10.68 -3.42 -11.87
C MET A 53 11.01 -4.45 -12.96
N THR A 54 12.17 -5.10 -12.85
CA THR A 54 12.61 -6.16 -13.77
C THR A 54 11.64 -7.33 -13.85
N ASP A 55 10.97 -7.68 -12.73
CA ASP A 55 9.97 -8.76 -12.71
C ASP A 55 8.78 -8.47 -13.64
N TYR A 56 8.50 -7.20 -13.92
CA TYR A 56 7.40 -6.76 -14.77
C TYR A 56 7.88 -6.26 -16.15
N ASN A 57 9.09 -6.63 -16.57
CA ASN A 57 9.73 -6.13 -17.80
C ASN A 57 9.81 -4.61 -17.89
N MET A 58 9.72 -3.90 -16.75
CA MET A 58 9.95 -2.47 -16.70
C MET A 58 11.45 -2.23 -16.50
N GLN A 59 12.07 -1.53 -17.44
CA GLN A 59 13.44 -1.09 -17.26
C GLN A 59 13.45 0.15 -16.36
N PRO A 60 14.20 0.14 -15.24
CA PRO A 60 14.34 1.33 -14.41
C PRO A 60 15.01 2.44 -15.23
N PRO A 61 14.53 3.69 -15.14
CA PRO A 61 15.13 4.79 -15.87
C PRO A 61 16.55 5.01 -15.35
N VAL A 62 17.52 4.82 -16.23
CA VAL A 62 18.93 5.05 -15.92
C VAL A 62 19.27 6.47 -16.32
N MET A 63 19.51 7.27 -15.32
CA MET A 63 19.74 8.69 -15.45
C MET A 63 21.30 8.76 -15.44
N PHE A 64 21.94 9.13 -16.56
CA PHE A 64 23.41 9.27 -16.69
C PHE A 64 23.81 10.75 -16.90
N LEU A 65 24.89 11.24 -16.26
CA LEU A 65 25.40 12.64 -16.23
C LEU A 65 24.72 13.66 -15.27
N GLY A 66 24.65 13.38 -13.95
CA GLY A 66 24.00 14.26 -12.95
C GLY A 66 22.60 13.83 -12.51
N THR A 67 22.34 12.53 -12.61
CA THR A 67 21.06 12.04 -13.10
C THR A 67 20.68 10.85 -12.13
N ILE A 68 19.51 10.93 -11.44
CA ILE A 68 18.87 9.96 -10.50
C ILE A 68 18.96 8.47 -10.91
N LYS A 69 19.80 7.68 -10.24
CA LYS A 69 19.74 6.20 -10.32
C LYS A 69 18.50 5.69 -9.59
N VAL A 70 17.52 5.16 -10.32
CA VAL A 70 16.39 4.42 -9.74
C VAL A 70 16.82 2.97 -9.52
N GLY A 71 16.72 2.48 -8.29
CA GLY A 71 16.97 1.07 -7.97
C GLY A 71 15.89 0.17 -8.56
N ASP A 72 16.24 -1.08 -8.86
CA ASP A 72 15.29 -2.08 -9.39
C ASP A 72 14.16 -2.41 -8.39
N GLU A 73 14.45 -2.37 -7.09
CA GLU A 73 13.42 -2.50 -6.06
C GLU A 73 12.73 -1.15 -5.81
N ILE A 74 11.42 -1.12 -6.03
CA ILE A 74 10.55 0.01 -5.71
C ILE A 74 9.52 -0.41 -4.67
N THR A 75 9.17 0.52 -3.76
CA THR A 75 8.08 0.32 -2.81
C THR A 75 6.86 1.08 -3.29
N VAL A 76 5.81 0.35 -3.64
CA VAL A 76 4.52 0.94 -3.98
C VAL A 76 3.71 1.07 -2.70
N ARG A 77 3.33 2.30 -2.38
CA ARG A 77 2.43 2.60 -1.26
C ARG A 77 1.08 3.00 -1.81
N PHE A 78 0.04 2.36 -1.33
CA PHE A 78 -1.34 2.74 -1.60
C PHE A 78 -1.97 3.23 -0.30
N ASP A 79 -2.61 4.38 -0.35
CA ASP A 79 -3.37 4.93 0.75
C ASP A 79 -4.79 5.16 0.25
N PHE A 80 -5.74 4.41 0.80
CA PHE A 80 -7.14 4.49 0.46
C PHE A 80 -7.91 4.99 1.65
N VAL A 81 -8.84 5.94 1.42
CA VAL A 81 -9.84 6.31 2.40
C VAL A 81 -11.17 5.82 1.88
N LEU A 82 -11.73 4.81 2.54
CA LEU A 82 -13.03 4.25 2.24
C LEU A 82 -14.06 5.03 3.06
N ALA A 83 -14.82 5.88 2.37
CA ALA A 83 -15.96 6.54 2.99
C ALA A 83 -17.03 5.51 3.32
N LYS A 84 -17.56 5.56 4.54
CA LYS A 84 -18.71 4.74 4.91
C LYS A 84 -19.90 5.15 4.05
N LEU A 85 -20.42 4.23 3.24
CA LEU A 85 -21.66 4.47 2.50
C LEU A 85 -22.78 4.81 3.50
N PRO A 86 -23.56 5.89 3.27
CA PRO A 86 -24.72 6.17 4.09
C PRO A 86 -25.69 5.02 3.91
N GLN A 87 -25.91 4.26 4.98
CA GLN A 87 -27.02 3.30 5.07
C GLN A 87 -28.29 4.04 5.47
#